data_AF-A0A8T5GLH2-F1
#
_entry.id   AF-A0A8T5GLH2-F1
#
_cell.length_a   1.000
_cell.length_b   1.000
_cell.length_c   1.000
_cell.angle_alpha   90.00
_cell.angle_beta   90.00
_cell.angle_gamma   90.00
#
_symmetry.space_group_name_H-M   'P 1'
#
loop_
_entity.id
_entity.type
_entity.pdbx_description
1 polymer ?
#
loop_
_entity_poly.entity_id
_entity_poly.type
_entity_poly.pdbx_seq_one_letter_code
_entity_poly.pdbx_strand_id
1 'polypeptide(L)'
;SNPDGAWTVAEGADAFPDEFTQHSDQDGDGYGDASDGVQSDACPLNAGTSTEDRLGCIDSDGDGWSDVNDALPDDPTQHSDQDGDGFGDSETGTMPDSCPEISGTSDMERYGCPDPDGDGWAGFLDAFPDDERFWSDADGDGYPDQEGTNLSDDCPEVPGTSTEDRVGCVDGDGDGWSDAGDSYPKDASRFASADGSSSSNTLYLIVGFLCVMAVLVLGYAVQRRNREESAIKLQPNLPQPMMMTPVAPLVAPVVQAAAPAGPPLPAEGLPAGWTLDQWAWYGEDYLRNQ
;
A
#
# COMPACT_ATOMS: atom_id res chain seq x y z
N SER A 1 24.19 -13.85 -59.01
CA SER A 1 23.98 -15.23 -59.50
C SER A 1 23.37 -16.01 -58.35
N ASN A 2 22.40 -16.86 -58.64
CA ASN A 2 21.59 -17.49 -57.60
C ASN A 2 22.39 -18.58 -56.85
N PRO A 3 22.07 -18.85 -55.58
CA PRO A 3 22.71 -19.91 -54.81
C PRO A 3 22.38 -21.28 -55.40
N ASP A 4 23.33 -22.19 -55.29
CA ASP A 4 23.17 -23.59 -55.67
C ASP A 4 23.78 -24.53 -54.62
N GLY A 5 23.82 -25.84 -54.89
CA GLY A 5 24.32 -26.82 -53.92
C GLY A 5 25.83 -26.71 -53.60
N ALA A 6 26.58 -25.89 -54.34
CA ALA A 6 28.02 -25.69 -54.17
C ALA A 6 28.42 -24.23 -53.90
N TRP A 7 27.50 -23.28 -54.02
CA TRP A 7 27.74 -21.85 -53.76
C TRP A 7 26.55 -21.24 -53.02
N THR A 8 26.79 -20.89 -51.76
CA THR A 8 25.79 -20.42 -50.80
C THR A 8 25.77 -18.90 -50.68
N VAL A 9 24.71 -18.35 -50.06
CA VAL A 9 24.61 -16.90 -49.76
C VAL A 9 25.80 -16.42 -48.92
N ALA A 10 26.22 -17.21 -47.92
CA ALA A 10 27.41 -16.93 -47.11
C ALA A 10 28.73 -16.89 -47.92
N GLU A 11 28.75 -17.47 -49.12
CA GLU A 11 29.89 -17.45 -50.06
C GLU A 11 29.73 -16.38 -51.15
N GLY A 12 28.78 -15.45 -50.98
CA GLY A 12 28.51 -14.31 -51.87
C GLY A 12 27.51 -14.61 -53.00
N ALA A 13 26.76 -15.72 -52.90
CA ALA A 13 25.60 -15.92 -53.77
C ALA A 13 24.50 -14.91 -53.47
N ASP A 14 23.65 -14.68 -54.47
CA ASP A 14 22.52 -13.75 -54.37
C ASP A 14 21.55 -14.16 -53.25
N ALA A 15 21.41 -13.31 -52.24
CA ALA A 15 20.54 -13.55 -51.09
C ALA A 15 19.04 -13.52 -51.45
N PHE A 16 18.68 -12.79 -52.51
CA PHE A 16 17.28 -12.58 -52.92
C PHE A 16 17.05 -12.89 -54.40
N PRO A 17 17.12 -14.18 -54.82
CA PRO A 17 17.05 -14.57 -56.24
C PRO A 17 15.77 -14.16 -56.98
N ASP A 18 14.68 -13.96 -56.25
CA ASP A 18 13.36 -13.59 -56.77
C ASP A 18 13.10 -12.07 -56.70
N GLU A 19 13.94 -11.30 -56.01
CA GLU A 19 13.80 -9.84 -55.88
C GLU A 19 15.00 -9.13 -56.51
N PHE A 20 14.83 -8.69 -57.76
CA PHE A 20 15.91 -8.16 -58.59
C PHE A 20 16.58 -6.88 -58.08
N THR A 21 15.95 -6.17 -57.15
CA THR A 21 16.52 -4.97 -56.53
C THR A 21 17.40 -5.29 -55.31
N GLN A 22 17.34 -6.52 -54.79
CA GLN A 22 18.12 -6.98 -53.66
C GLN A 22 19.09 -8.09 -54.07
N HIS A 23 20.22 -8.21 -53.36
CA HIS A 23 21.24 -9.21 -53.70
C HIS A 23 22.17 -9.62 -52.54
N SER A 24 22.21 -8.83 -51.46
CA SER A 24 23.05 -9.04 -50.29
C SER A 24 22.19 -8.98 -49.03
N ASP A 25 22.52 -9.84 -48.06
CA ASP A 25 21.92 -9.95 -46.72
C ASP A 25 23.08 -10.33 -45.80
N GLN A 26 23.71 -9.32 -45.18
CA GLN A 26 24.98 -9.54 -44.47
C GLN A 26 24.80 -10.13 -43.07
N ASP A 27 23.70 -9.84 -42.40
CA ASP A 27 23.40 -10.32 -41.06
C ASP A 27 22.37 -11.46 -41.03
N GLY A 28 21.73 -11.75 -42.16
CA GLY A 28 20.92 -12.94 -42.38
C GLY A 28 19.51 -12.83 -41.81
N ASP A 29 18.97 -11.61 -41.70
CA ASP A 29 17.64 -11.36 -41.12
C ASP A 29 16.49 -11.44 -42.15
N GLY A 30 16.84 -11.52 -43.44
CA GLY A 30 15.89 -11.62 -44.54
C GLY A 30 15.47 -10.28 -45.14
N TYR A 31 16.08 -9.17 -44.73
CA TYR A 31 16.02 -7.88 -45.42
C TYR A 31 17.29 -7.64 -46.24
N GLY A 32 17.16 -6.93 -47.37
CA GLY A 32 18.27 -6.78 -48.30
C GLY A 32 19.06 -5.49 -48.11
N ASP A 33 20.40 -5.58 -48.15
CA ASP A 33 21.31 -4.46 -47.87
C ASP A 33 21.28 -3.33 -48.93
N ALA A 34 20.68 -3.56 -50.10
CA ALA A 34 20.66 -2.57 -51.16
C ALA A 34 19.71 -1.43 -50.77
N SER A 35 20.26 -0.27 -50.38
CA SER A 35 19.50 0.89 -49.90
C SER A 35 18.50 1.48 -50.90
N ASP A 36 18.65 1.21 -52.19
CA ASP A 36 17.72 1.58 -53.26
C ASP A 36 16.80 0.44 -53.69
N GLY A 37 16.91 -0.71 -53.03
CA GLY A 37 16.05 -1.87 -53.24
C GLY A 37 14.75 -1.81 -52.45
N VAL A 38 13.83 -2.70 -52.81
CA VAL A 38 12.56 -2.84 -52.09
C VAL A 38 12.82 -3.36 -50.69
N GLN A 39 12.11 -2.81 -49.69
CA GLN A 39 12.22 -3.21 -48.28
C GLN A 39 13.68 -3.34 -47.83
N SER A 40 14.51 -2.35 -48.18
CA SER A 40 15.93 -2.35 -47.83
C SER A 40 16.11 -2.37 -46.32
N ASP A 41 17.07 -3.16 -45.86
CA ASP A 41 17.45 -3.22 -44.47
C ASP A 41 18.03 -1.85 -44.01
N ALA A 42 17.43 -1.31 -42.94
CA ALA A 42 17.87 -0.09 -42.28
C ALA A 42 19.04 -0.32 -41.30
N CYS A 43 19.33 -1.58 -40.97
CA CYS A 43 20.40 -2.04 -40.11
C CYS A 43 21.25 -3.18 -40.70
N PRO A 44 21.95 -3.01 -41.87
CA PRO A 44 22.61 -4.08 -42.65
C PRO A 44 23.70 -4.94 -41.99
N LEU A 45 24.01 -4.71 -40.72
CA LEU A 45 25.03 -5.41 -39.95
C LEU A 45 24.49 -5.95 -38.61
N ASN A 46 23.23 -5.68 -38.28
CA ASN A 46 22.60 -6.05 -37.02
C ASN A 46 21.23 -6.65 -37.32
N ALA A 47 21.20 -7.98 -37.42
CA ALA A 47 19.97 -8.71 -37.69
C ALA A 47 18.87 -8.35 -36.69
N GLY A 48 17.69 -8.07 -37.21
CA GLY A 48 16.53 -7.71 -36.41
C GLY A 48 15.21 -8.15 -37.01
N THR A 49 14.11 -7.78 -36.35
CA THR A 49 12.76 -8.23 -36.72
C THR A 49 11.78 -7.09 -36.97
N SER A 50 12.21 -5.83 -36.83
CA SER A 50 11.36 -4.66 -37.08
C SER A 50 10.76 -4.68 -38.49
N THR A 51 9.49 -4.32 -38.60
CA THR A 51 8.68 -4.35 -39.83
C THR A 51 7.93 -3.05 -40.11
N GLU A 52 7.74 -2.16 -39.14
CA GLU A 52 6.87 -0.99 -39.28
C GLU A 52 7.63 0.28 -39.71
N ASP A 53 8.83 0.51 -39.16
CA ASP A 53 9.57 1.75 -39.39
C ASP A 53 10.96 1.52 -40.01
N ARG A 54 11.85 0.80 -39.32
CA ARG A 54 13.22 0.54 -39.72
C ARG A 54 13.40 -0.95 -39.92
N LEU A 55 12.96 -1.41 -41.10
CA LEU A 55 13.04 -2.81 -41.53
C LEU A 55 14.41 -3.42 -41.25
N GLY A 56 14.43 -4.61 -40.64
CA GLY A 56 15.65 -5.37 -40.31
C GLY A 56 16.41 -4.87 -39.08
N CYS A 57 15.96 -3.80 -38.43
CA CYS A 57 16.55 -3.37 -37.17
C CYS A 57 16.05 -4.20 -35.98
N ILE A 58 16.85 -4.20 -34.91
CA ILE A 58 16.53 -4.82 -33.62
C ILE A 58 15.17 -4.30 -33.13
N ASP A 59 14.33 -5.25 -32.72
CA ASP A 59 12.97 -5.10 -32.20
C ASP A 59 12.85 -6.14 -31.07
N SER A 60 13.01 -5.68 -29.84
CA SER A 60 13.27 -6.51 -28.66
C SER A 60 12.00 -7.18 -28.12
N ASP A 61 10.84 -6.54 -28.28
CA ASP A 61 9.55 -7.06 -27.81
C ASP A 61 8.69 -7.68 -28.92
N GLY A 62 9.03 -7.43 -30.18
CA GLY A 62 8.41 -8.05 -31.35
C GLY A 62 7.09 -7.41 -31.76
N ASP A 63 6.88 -6.13 -31.44
CA ASP A 63 5.67 -5.38 -31.81
C ASP A 63 5.71 -4.85 -33.26
N GLY A 64 6.91 -4.88 -33.88
CA GLY A 64 7.19 -4.47 -35.24
C GLY A 64 7.94 -3.14 -35.35
N TRP A 65 8.04 -2.34 -34.29
CA TRP A 65 8.84 -1.13 -34.24
C TRP A 65 10.27 -1.42 -33.81
N SER A 66 11.23 -0.67 -34.34
CA SER A 66 12.63 -0.84 -33.96
C SER A 66 12.92 -0.23 -32.58
N ASP A 67 13.76 -0.86 -31.76
CA ASP A 67 14.15 -0.39 -30.41
C ASP A 67 14.60 1.08 -30.36
N VAL A 68 15.15 1.58 -31.47
CA VAL A 68 15.68 2.96 -31.55
C VAL A 68 14.57 3.99 -31.66
N ASN A 69 13.42 3.62 -32.21
CA ASN A 69 12.27 4.49 -32.44
C ASN A 69 11.03 4.08 -31.64
N ASP A 70 11.10 2.96 -30.93
CA ASP A 70 10.12 2.53 -29.97
C ASP A 70 10.32 3.28 -28.65
N ALA A 71 9.25 3.90 -28.15
CA ALA A 71 9.29 4.61 -26.88
C ALA A 71 9.24 3.67 -25.65
N LEU A 72 8.69 2.48 -25.80
CA LEU A 72 8.61 1.42 -24.79
C LEU A 72 9.12 0.07 -25.36
N PRO A 73 10.43 -0.09 -25.67
CA PRO A 73 10.99 -1.26 -26.39
C PRO A 73 10.90 -2.64 -25.68
N ASP A 74 10.34 -2.66 -24.47
CA ASP A 74 10.14 -3.87 -23.67
C ASP A 74 8.63 -4.21 -23.53
N ASP A 75 7.73 -3.41 -24.11
CA ASP A 75 6.27 -3.55 -24.03
C ASP A 75 5.68 -3.73 -25.44
N PRO A 76 5.37 -4.98 -25.85
CA PRO A 76 4.92 -5.27 -27.22
C PRO A 76 3.51 -4.76 -27.54
N THR A 77 2.90 -3.97 -26.67
CA THR A 77 1.60 -3.37 -26.85
C THR A 77 1.64 -1.84 -26.96
N GLN A 78 2.84 -1.26 -26.81
CA GLN A 78 3.09 0.18 -26.79
C GLN A 78 4.38 0.50 -27.56
N HIS A 79 4.31 1.43 -28.52
CA HIS A 79 5.51 1.90 -29.25
C HIS A 79 5.67 3.43 -29.25
N SER A 80 4.68 4.17 -28.72
CA SER A 80 4.61 5.62 -28.75
C SER A 80 4.33 6.15 -27.36
N ASP A 81 5.04 7.21 -26.99
CA ASP A 81 4.87 8.02 -25.77
C ASP A 81 5.18 9.46 -26.17
N GLN A 82 4.12 10.25 -26.39
CA GLN A 82 4.25 11.55 -27.02
C GLN A 82 4.81 12.62 -26.08
N ASP A 83 4.55 12.52 -24.78
CA ASP A 83 5.01 13.49 -23.80
C ASP A 83 6.20 13.02 -22.96
N GLY A 84 6.58 11.74 -23.08
CA GLY A 84 7.78 11.15 -22.52
C GLY A 84 7.67 10.85 -21.03
N ASP A 85 6.47 10.59 -20.53
CA ASP A 85 6.22 10.30 -19.11
C ASP A 85 6.35 8.81 -18.75
N GLY A 86 6.49 7.95 -19.75
CA GLY A 86 6.66 6.51 -19.61
C GLY A 86 5.36 5.71 -19.68
N PHE A 87 4.22 6.34 -19.95
CA PHE A 87 2.96 5.68 -20.28
C PHE A 87 2.73 5.72 -21.80
N GLY A 88 2.35 4.58 -22.38
CA GLY A 88 2.24 4.48 -23.83
C GLY A 88 0.89 4.97 -24.38
N ASP A 89 0.92 5.64 -25.54
CA ASP A 89 -0.24 6.30 -26.17
C ASP A 89 -1.32 5.31 -26.71
N SER A 90 -0.99 4.03 -26.85
CA SER A 90 -1.91 3.05 -27.46
C SER A 90 -3.04 2.72 -26.48
N GLU A 91 -4.27 3.19 -26.75
CA GLU A 91 -5.45 2.97 -25.89
C GLU A 91 -5.73 1.50 -25.54
N THR A 92 -5.25 0.55 -26.36
CA THR A 92 -5.43 -0.89 -26.16
C THR A 92 -4.21 -1.59 -25.58
N GLY A 93 -3.12 -0.87 -25.35
CA GLY A 93 -1.89 -1.40 -24.77
C GLY A 93 -1.93 -1.49 -23.24
N THR A 94 -0.82 -1.92 -22.65
CA THR A 94 -0.63 -1.90 -21.20
C THR A 94 -0.45 -0.48 -20.70
N MET A 95 -1.08 -0.17 -19.57
CA MET A 95 -1.05 1.14 -18.91
C MET A 95 -1.16 2.32 -19.90
N PRO A 96 -2.24 2.37 -20.69
CA PRO A 96 -2.37 3.37 -21.74
C PRO A 96 -2.47 4.77 -21.14
N ASP A 97 -1.70 5.70 -21.68
CA ASP A 97 -1.74 7.09 -21.26
C ASP A 97 -3.12 7.70 -21.55
N SER A 98 -3.74 8.22 -20.49
CA SER A 98 -5.03 8.90 -20.55
C SER A 98 -4.89 10.40 -20.85
N CYS A 99 -3.67 10.93 -20.82
CA CYS A 99 -3.30 12.30 -21.10
C CYS A 99 -2.11 12.46 -22.10
N PRO A 100 -2.15 11.89 -23.33
CA PRO A 100 -1.01 11.80 -24.29
C PRO A 100 -0.26 13.08 -24.70
N GLU A 101 -0.75 14.25 -24.30
CA GLU A 101 -0.12 15.54 -24.64
C GLU A 101 0.51 16.22 -23.41
N ILE A 102 0.34 15.64 -22.21
CA ILE A 102 0.66 16.26 -20.93
C ILE A 102 1.22 15.22 -19.96
N SER A 103 2.55 15.24 -19.82
CA SER A 103 3.25 14.33 -18.93
C SER A 103 2.66 14.28 -17.53
N GLY A 104 2.41 13.08 -17.04
CA GLY A 104 1.84 12.82 -15.73
C GLY A 104 2.54 11.72 -14.95
N THR A 105 2.02 11.46 -13.76
CA THR A 105 2.49 10.37 -12.91
C THR A 105 1.36 9.55 -12.30
N SER A 106 0.11 9.89 -12.61
CA SER A 106 -1.03 9.14 -12.09
C SER A 106 -0.96 7.68 -12.54
N ASP A 107 -1.23 6.77 -11.61
CA ASP A 107 -1.23 5.32 -11.83
C ASP A 107 -2.51 4.64 -11.34
N MET A 108 -3.51 5.44 -10.93
CA MET A 108 -4.84 4.99 -10.48
C MET A 108 -5.94 5.43 -11.43
N GLU A 109 -6.72 4.45 -11.92
CA GLU A 109 -7.85 4.58 -12.87
C GLU A 109 -7.50 5.17 -14.25
N ARG A 110 -6.75 6.27 -14.29
CA ARG A 110 -6.22 6.94 -15.48
C ARG A 110 -4.72 7.10 -15.33
N TYR A 111 -3.97 6.46 -16.22
CA TYR A 111 -2.51 6.50 -16.24
C TYR A 111 -2.00 7.74 -16.98
N GLY A 112 -0.80 8.21 -16.65
CA GLY A 112 -0.08 9.28 -17.38
C GLY A 112 -0.69 10.68 -17.30
N CYS A 113 -1.63 10.91 -16.38
CA CYS A 113 -2.18 12.24 -16.15
C CYS A 113 -1.48 12.99 -15.00
N PRO A 114 -1.55 14.33 -14.99
CA PRO A 114 -1.01 15.12 -13.88
C PRO A 114 -1.61 14.72 -12.53
N ASP A 115 -0.73 14.34 -11.61
CA ASP A 115 -1.00 13.97 -10.22
C ASP A 115 -0.23 14.97 -9.33
N PRO A 116 -0.89 16.03 -8.82
CA PRO A 116 -0.20 17.14 -8.18
C PRO A 116 0.39 16.82 -6.81
N ASP A 117 -0.16 15.85 -6.07
CA ASP A 117 0.29 15.48 -4.72
C ASP A 117 0.99 14.12 -4.66
N GLY A 118 0.90 13.31 -5.72
CA GLY A 118 1.69 12.10 -5.91
C GLY A 118 1.09 10.87 -5.24
N ASP A 119 -0.23 10.85 -5.00
CA ASP A 119 -0.90 9.70 -4.38
C ASP A 119 -1.35 8.61 -5.39
N GLY A 120 -1.15 8.88 -6.68
CA GLY A 120 -1.46 8.01 -7.80
C GLY A 120 -2.73 8.41 -8.54
N TRP A 121 -3.60 9.25 -7.97
CA TRP A 121 -4.82 9.70 -8.65
C TRP A 121 -4.56 10.94 -9.49
N ALA A 122 -5.13 10.96 -10.70
CA ALA A 122 -5.07 12.15 -11.52
C ALA A 122 -5.80 13.30 -10.81
N GLY A 123 -5.21 14.51 -10.77
CA GLY A 123 -5.75 15.64 -9.99
C GLY A 123 -7.15 16.12 -10.41
N PHE A 124 -7.69 15.65 -11.53
CA PHE A 124 -9.08 15.91 -11.94
C PHE A 124 -10.08 14.82 -11.53
N LEU A 125 -9.59 13.67 -11.07
CA LEU A 125 -10.37 12.59 -10.46
C LEU A 125 -10.26 12.61 -8.93
N ASP A 126 -9.17 13.16 -8.42
CA ASP A 126 -8.90 13.32 -7.01
C ASP A 126 -9.80 14.40 -6.38
N ALA A 127 -10.51 14.03 -5.31
CA ALA A 127 -11.32 14.95 -4.51
C ALA A 127 -10.49 15.93 -3.66
N PHE A 128 -9.25 15.57 -3.31
CA PHE A 128 -8.31 16.36 -2.52
C PHE A 128 -6.92 16.47 -3.19
N PRO A 129 -6.79 17.10 -4.38
CA PRO A 129 -5.56 17.10 -5.21
C PRO A 129 -4.29 17.75 -4.63
N ASP A 130 -4.32 18.20 -3.39
CA ASP A 130 -3.23 18.85 -2.68
C ASP A 130 -2.82 18.07 -1.41
N ASP A 131 -3.41 16.89 -1.15
CA ASP A 131 -3.23 16.09 0.05
C ASP A 131 -3.11 14.60 -0.25
N GLU A 132 -1.87 14.13 -0.33
CA GLU A 132 -1.45 12.75 -0.72
C GLU A 132 -2.11 11.59 0.06
N ARG A 133 -2.91 11.89 1.07
CA ARG A 133 -3.57 10.93 1.97
C ARG A 133 -5.00 10.61 1.52
N PHE A 134 -5.60 11.44 0.69
CA PHE A 134 -7.03 11.43 0.43
C PHE A 134 -7.33 11.64 -1.04
N TRP A 135 -8.11 10.74 -1.65
CA TRP A 135 -8.46 10.85 -3.08
C TRP A 135 -9.96 10.82 -3.36
N SER A 136 -10.80 10.54 -2.36
CA SER A 136 -12.22 10.24 -2.55
C SER A 136 -13.10 10.98 -1.55
N ASP A 137 -14.19 11.55 -2.06
CA ASP A 137 -15.28 12.22 -1.34
C ASP A 137 -16.58 11.85 -2.07
N ALA A 138 -17.16 10.70 -1.71
CA ALA A 138 -18.22 10.08 -2.51
C ALA A 138 -19.55 10.86 -2.47
N ASP A 139 -19.80 11.63 -1.41
CA ASP A 139 -21.01 12.44 -1.28
C ASP A 139 -20.81 13.95 -1.49
N GLY A 140 -19.56 14.40 -1.60
CA GLY A 140 -19.16 15.75 -1.98
C GLY A 140 -19.29 16.76 -0.84
N ASP A 141 -19.22 16.31 0.41
CA ASP A 141 -19.36 17.16 1.59
C ASP A 141 -18.03 17.75 2.10
N GLY A 142 -16.90 17.31 1.52
CA GLY A 142 -15.55 17.76 1.83
C GLY A 142 -14.85 16.98 2.94
N TYR A 143 -15.41 15.88 3.41
CA TYR A 143 -14.73 14.92 4.29
C TYR A 143 -14.25 13.70 3.48
N PRO A 144 -12.98 13.28 3.64
CA PRO A 144 -12.43 12.18 2.87
C PRO A 144 -12.96 10.81 3.28
N ASP A 145 -13.21 9.94 2.30
CA ASP A 145 -13.70 8.57 2.53
C ASP A 145 -12.61 7.63 3.12
N GLN A 146 -11.33 8.01 3.01
CA GLN A 146 -10.23 7.15 3.45
C GLN A 146 -10.21 7.02 4.97
N GLU A 147 -10.40 5.79 5.44
CA GLU A 147 -10.41 5.42 6.85
C GLU A 147 -9.08 5.61 7.58
N GLY A 148 -9.15 5.76 8.91
CA GLY A 148 -7.98 5.73 9.78
C GLY A 148 -7.37 7.09 10.12
N THR A 149 -8.05 8.18 9.79
CA THR A 149 -7.69 9.54 10.23
C THR A 149 -8.82 10.16 11.04
N ASN A 150 -8.54 11.29 11.69
CA ASN A 150 -9.56 12.10 12.37
C ASN A 150 -10.30 13.06 11.42
N LEU A 151 -10.01 12.98 10.12
CA LEU A 151 -10.67 13.74 9.07
C LEU A 151 -11.59 12.84 8.24
N SER A 152 -11.44 11.52 8.35
CA SER A 152 -12.21 10.51 7.64
C SER A 152 -13.72 10.70 7.89
N ASP A 153 -14.51 10.60 6.82
CA ASP A 153 -15.96 10.66 6.89
C ASP A 153 -16.54 9.38 7.53
N ASP A 154 -17.30 9.54 8.60
CA ASP A 154 -18.05 8.47 9.28
C ASP A 154 -19.40 8.16 8.60
N CYS A 155 -19.75 8.92 7.55
CA CYS A 155 -20.94 8.83 6.72
C CYS A 155 -20.69 8.93 5.19
N PRO A 156 -19.77 8.15 4.56
CA PRO A 156 -19.29 8.33 3.16
C PRO A 156 -20.32 8.39 2.01
N GLU A 157 -21.60 8.11 2.26
CA GLU A 157 -22.65 8.14 1.24
C GLU A 157 -23.73 9.20 1.54
N VAL A 158 -23.60 9.97 2.62
CA VAL A 158 -24.63 10.85 3.15
C VAL A 158 -24.01 12.19 3.58
N PRO A 159 -24.19 13.24 2.76
CA PRO A 159 -23.43 14.47 2.96
C PRO A 159 -23.82 15.13 4.27
N GLY A 160 -22.82 15.60 4.99
CA GLY A 160 -22.97 16.13 6.32
C GLY A 160 -21.97 17.22 6.68
N THR A 161 -22.03 17.66 7.94
CA THR A 161 -21.19 18.75 8.46
C THR A 161 -20.78 18.56 9.90
N SER A 162 -21.14 17.46 10.56
CA SER A 162 -20.71 17.22 11.94
C SER A 162 -19.19 17.03 12.05
N THR A 163 -18.64 17.42 13.19
CA THR A 163 -17.20 17.49 13.45
C THR A 163 -16.78 16.95 14.82
N GLU A 164 -17.71 16.79 15.77
CA GLU A 164 -17.38 16.48 17.16
C GLU A 164 -17.46 14.98 17.49
N ASP A 165 -18.40 14.25 16.90
CA ASP A 165 -18.61 12.82 17.17
C ASP A 165 -18.42 11.95 15.93
N ARG A 166 -19.29 12.10 14.93
CA ARG A 166 -19.24 11.37 13.67
C ARG A 166 -18.93 12.39 12.59
N VAL A 167 -17.69 12.45 12.13
CA VAL A 167 -17.24 13.43 11.15
C VAL A 167 -17.98 13.19 9.82
N GLY A 168 -18.36 14.25 9.10
CA GLY A 168 -19.06 14.17 7.80
C GLY A 168 -20.50 13.65 7.83
N CYS A 169 -21.06 13.40 9.02
CA CYS A 169 -22.47 13.04 9.13
C CYS A 169 -23.42 14.26 9.16
N VAL A 170 -24.70 13.99 8.87
CA VAL A 170 -25.77 15.01 8.93
C VAL A 170 -25.80 15.70 10.30
N ASP A 171 -25.66 17.02 10.31
CA ASP A 171 -25.83 17.91 11.46
C ASP A 171 -26.93 18.93 11.12
N GLY A 172 -28.15 18.65 11.58
CA GLY A 172 -29.35 19.36 11.19
C GLY A 172 -29.45 20.78 11.77
N ASP A 173 -28.74 21.08 12.85
CA ASP A 173 -28.81 22.39 13.52
C ASP A 173 -27.48 23.16 13.57
N GLY A 174 -26.38 22.52 13.17
CA GLY A 174 -25.08 23.14 12.95
C GLY A 174 -24.30 23.37 14.24
N ASP A 175 -24.50 22.54 15.26
CA ASP A 175 -23.78 22.64 16.55
C ASP A 175 -22.49 21.81 16.61
N GLY A 176 -22.21 21.05 15.55
CA GLY A 176 -21.02 20.21 15.39
C GLY A 176 -21.27 18.73 15.71
N TRP A 177 -22.38 18.37 16.34
CA TRP A 177 -22.74 16.98 16.63
C TRP A 177 -23.67 16.41 15.56
N SER A 178 -23.46 15.14 15.20
CA SER A 178 -24.32 14.47 14.23
C SER A 178 -25.74 14.29 14.78
N ASP A 179 -26.75 14.31 13.91
CA ASP A 179 -28.17 14.02 14.23
C ASP A 179 -28.34 12.68 14.97
N ALA A 180 -27.45 11.73 14.71
CA ALA A 180 -27.47 10.41 15.32
C ALA A 180 -26.85 10.39 16.73
N GLY A 181 -25.85 11.24 16.98
CA GLY A 181 -25.18 11.36 18.26
C GLY A 181 -25.76 12.44 19.18
N ASP A 182 -26.58 13.34 18.65
CA ASP A 182 -27.26 14.37 19.40
C ASP A 182 -28.68 13.99 19.85
N SER A 183 -28.97 14.28 21.13
CA SER A 183 -30.30 14.12 21.71
C SER A 183 -31.25 15.25 21.33
N TYR A 184 -30.75 16.37 20.80
CA TYR A 184 -31.55 17.53 20.41
C TYR A 184 -31.27 18.03 18.97
N PRO A 185 -31.40 17.21 17.90
CA PRO A 185 -30.89 17.51 16.53
C PRO A 185 -31.52 18.69 15.77
N LYS A 186 -32.25 19.56 16.46
CA LYS A 186 -32.97 20.73 15.93
C LYS A 186 -32.80 21.94 16.85
N ASP A 187 -31.93 21.85 17.86
CA ASP A 187 -31.68 22.86 18.89
C ASP A 187 -30.18 22.96 19.17
N ALA A 188 -29.50 23.72 18.32
CA ALA A 188 -28.05 23.96 18.38
C ALA A 188 -27.54 24.60 19.69
N SER A 189 -28.44 24.96 20.61
CA SER A 189 -28.04 25.45 21.94
C SER A 189 -27.73 24.32 22.93
N ARG A 190 -27.99 23.06 22.56
CA ARG A 190 -27.89 21.91 23.46
C ARG A 190 -27.45 20.67 22.70
N PHE A 191 -26.28 20.15 23.05
CA PHE A 191 -25.88 18.80 22.69
C PHE A 191 -26.00 17.88 23.90
N ALA A 192 -26.44 16.64 23.71
CA ALA A 192 -26.23 15.59 24.71
C ALA A 192 -25.77 14.30 24.04
N SER A 193 -24.47 14.04 24.14
CA SER A 193 -23.82 12.83 23.65
C SER A 193 -24.49 11.59 24.25
N ALA A 194 -24.78 10.59 23.41
CA ALA A 194 -25.49 9.36 23.80
C ALA A 194 -24.79 8.53 24.91
N ASP A 195 -23.57 8.89 25.32
CA ASP A 195 -22.84 8.30 26.46
C ASP A 195 -23.35 8.80 27.83
N GLY A 196 -24.65 8.67 28.05
CA GLY A 196 -25.33 8.90 29.33
C GLY A 196 -25.21 7.73 30.31
N SER A 197 -24.12 6.97 30.34
CA SER A 197 -23.99 5.81 31.24
C SER A 197 -22.74 5.86 32.14
N SER A 198 -22.77 6.68 33.21
CA SER A 198 -22.15 6.30 34.50
C SER A 198 -22.31 7.27 35.68
N SER A 199 -23.30 8.16 35.72
CA SER A 199 -23.56 8.93 36.96
C SER A 199 -24.47 8.20 37.96
N SER A 200 -25.21 7.17 37.55
CA SER A 200 -26.10 6.39 38.43
C SER A 200 -25.40 5.22 39.12
N ASN A 201 -24.61 4.41 38.41
CA ASN A 201 -23.90 3.26 39.00
C ASN A 201 -22.75 3.67 39.94
N THR A 202 -22.01 4.73 39.61
CA THR A 202 -20.92 5.26 40.44
C THR A 202 -21.43 5.80 41.79
N LEU A 203 -22.61 6.42 41.80
CA LEU A 203 -23.24 6.91 43.03
C LEU A 203 -23.63 5.77 43.97
N TYR A 204 -24.22 4.67 43.45
CA TYR A 204 -24.56 3.50 44.27
C TYR A 204 -23.32 2.80 44.84
N LEU A 205 -22.22 2.76 44.08
CA LEU A 205 -20.95 2.20 44.57
C LEU A 205 -20.33 3.07 45.67
N ILE A 206 -20.34 4.40 45.53
CA ILE A 206 -19.84 5.33 46.56
C ILE A 206 -20.69 5.26 47.82
N VAL A 207 -22.02 5.31 47.69
CA VAL A 207 -22.95 5.19 48.84
C VAL A 207 -22.83 3.81 49.50
N GLY A 208 -22.71 2.75 48.71
CA GLY A 208 -22.47 1.39 49.20
C GLY A 208 -21.18 1.29 50.01
N PHE A 209 -20.08 1.86 49.50
CA PHE A 209 -18.80 1.89 50.21
C PHE A 209 -18.87 2.67 51.52
N LEU A 210 -19.52 3.84 51.53
CA LEU A 210 -19.71 4.65 52.74
C LEU A 210 -20.55 3.93 53.80
N CYS A 211 -21.59 3.22 53.39
CA CYS A 211 -22.40 2.40 54.28
C CYS A 211 -21.60 1.24 54.90
N VAL A 212 -20.79 0.53 54.10
CA VAL A 212 -19.92 -0.55 54.59
C VAL A 212 -18.88 0.00 55.57
N MET A 213 -18.25 1.12 55.26
CA MET A 213 -17.29 1.76 56.16
C MET A 213 -17.94 2.22 57.47
N ALA A 214 -19.16 2.76 57.43
CA ALA A 214 -19.90 3.12 58.64
C ALA A 214 -20.21 1.90 59.51
N VAL A 215 -20.61 0.78 58.89
CA VAL A 215 -20.86 -0.49 59.61
C VAL A 215 -19.58 -1.07 60.21
N LEU A 216 -18.45 -1.00 59.49
CA LEU A 216 -17.15 -1.43 60.00
C LEU A 216 -16.65 -0.57 61.16
N VAL A 217 -16.83 0.76 61.09
CA VAL A 217 -16.46 1.68 62.18
C VAL A 217 -17.35 1.47 63.41
N LEU A 218 -18.67 1.28 63.21
CA LEU A 218 -19.59 0.95 64.30
C LEU A 218 -19.27 -0.43 64.90
N GLY A 219 -18.98 -1.42 64.07
CA GLY A 219 -18.55 -2.76 64.48
C GLY A 219 -17.25 -2.72 65.28
N TYR A 220 -16.25 -1.96 64.82
CA TYR A 220 -14.99 -1.75 65.53
C TYR A 220 -15.21 -1.02 66.87
N ALA A 221 -16.08 -0.02 66.92
CA ALA A 221 -16.41 0.69 68.16
C ALA A 221 -17.10 -0.22 69.19
N VAL A 222 -18.01 -1.09 68.74
CA VAL A 222 -18.67 -2.10 69.59
C VAL A 222 -17.66 -3.17 70.06
N GLN A 223 -16.81 -3.65 69.16
CA GLN A 223 -15.77 -4.64 69.48
C GLN A 223 -14.73 -4.08 70.45
N ARG A 224 -14.36 -2.81 70.33
CA ARG A 224 -13.49 -2.11 71.28
C ARG A 224 -14.13 -1.97 72.65
N ARG A 225 -15.45 -1.75 72.73
CA ARG A 225 -16.20 -1.66 73.99
C ARG A 225 -16.31 -3.01 74.71
N ASN A 226 -16.30 -4.11 73.96
CA ASN A 226 -16.37 -5.47 74.49
C ASN A 226 -14.99 -6.10 74.76
N ARG A 227 -13.88 -5.39 74.48
CA ARG A 227 -12.50 -5.86 74.66
C ARG A 227 -11.84 -5.21 75.87
N GLU A 228 -12.56 -5.12 76.98
CA GLU A 228 -11.98 -4.97 78.32
C GLU A 228 -12.44 -6.14 79.20
N GLU A 229 -12.05 -7.37 78.84
CA GLU A 229 -11.72 -8.39 79.83
C GLU A 229 -10.94 -9.53 79.17
N SER A 230 -9.94 -10.03 79.91
CA SER A 230 -9.05 -11.16 79.60
C SER A 230 -7.85 -10.87 78.68
N ALA A 231 -6.78 -10.37 79.32
CA ALA A 231 -5.40 -10.48 78.85
C ALA A 231 -4.77 -11.79 79.36
N ILE A 232 -4.11 -12.56 78.49
CA ILE A 232 -3.11 -13.57 78.86
C ILE A 232 -1.86 -13.35 77.99
N LYS A 233 -0.68 -13.34 78.64
CA LYS A 233 0.66 -13.11 78.07
C LYS A 233 1.50 -14.41 78.06
N LEU A 234 2.56 -14.35 77.24
CA LEU A 234 3.74 -15.24 77.04
C LEU A 234 3.54 -16.41 76.05
N GLN A 235 4.45 -16.75 75.13
CA GLN A 235 5.90 -16.52 75.01
C GLN A 235 6.34 -16.74 73.52
N PRO A 236 7.55 -16.31 73.09
CA PRO A 236 7.96 -16.32 71.69
C PRO A 236 8.72 -17.61 71.32
N ASN A 237 8.50 -18.12 70.10
CA ASN A 237 9.45 -19.01 69.43
C ASN A 237 9.58 -18.61 67.96
N LEU A 238 10.83 -18.41 67.56
CA LEU A 238 11.28 -17.91 66.26
C LEU A 238 11.62 -19.10 65.33
N PRO A 239 11.88 -18.82 64.05
CA PRO A 239 11.14 -19.29 62.87
C PRO A 239 11.65 -20.63 62.35
N GLN A 240 11.01 -21.19 61.30
CA GLN A 240 11.69 -21.66 60.08
C GLN A 240 10.70 -22.19 59.02
N PRO A 241 11.11 -22.30 57.74
CA PRO A 241 10.30 -21.94 56.59
C PRO A 241 9.75 -23.16 55.87
N MET A 242 8.55 -23.05 55.28
CA MET A 242 8.10 -24.00 54.26
C MET A 242 7.33 -23.28 53.15
N MET A 243 8.06 -23.08 52.05
CA MET A 243 7.68 -23.40 50.66
C MET A 243 6.27 -23.00 50.22
N MET A 244 6.19 -21.90 49.46
CA MET A 244 5.08 -21.66 48.56
C MET A 244 5.10 -22.67 47.42
N THR A 245 4.02 -23.41 47.26
CA THR A 245 3.66 -24.02 45.97
C THR A 245 3.02 -22.94 45.09
N PRO A 246 3.58 -22.60 43.91
CA PRO A 246 2.88 -21.71 42.99
C PRO A 246 1.70 -22.45 42.36
N VAL A 247 0.52 -21.84 42.44
CA VAL A 247 -0.63 -22.19 41.59
C VAL A 247 -0.35 -21.60 40.22
N ALA A 248 -0.32 -22.46 39.20
CA ALA A 248 -0.15 -22.07 37.81
C ALA A 248 -1.33 -21.22 37.32
N PRO A 249 -1.10 -20.06 36.68
CA PRO A 249 -2.11 -19.42 35.85
C PRO A 249 -2.25 -20.20 34.54
N LEU A 250 -3.49 -20.53 34.16
CA LEU A 250 -3.84 -20.96 32.82
C LEU A 250 -3.66 -19.75 31.88
N VAL A 251 -2.59 -19.79 31.08
CA VAL A 251 -2.37 -18.87 29.96
C VAL A 251 -3.18 -19.40 28.77
N ALA A 252 -4.17 -18.61 28.33
CA ALA A 252 -4.80 -18.79 27.03
C ALA A 252 -3.77 -18.45 25.93
N PRO A 253 -3.77 -19.16 24.79
CA PRO A 253 -2.68 -19.08 23.82
C PRO A 253 -2.64 -17.71 23.15
N VAL A 254 -1.51 -17.02 23.30
CA VAL A 254 -1.09 -15.98 22.36
C VAL A 254 -0.74 -16.70 21.06
N VAL A 255 -1.48 -16.40 19.99
CA VAL A 255 -1.05 -16.74 18.64
C VAL A 255 0.16 -15.85 18.35
N GLN A 256 1.37 -16.39 18.55
CA GLN A 256 2.58 -15.80 17.99
C GLN A 256 2.49 -15.96 16.48
N ALA A 257 2.28 -14.86 15.77
CA ALA A 257 2.64 -14.78 14.37
C ALA A 257 4.12 -15.16 14.27
N ALA A 258 4.41 -16.26 13.59
CA ALA A 258 5.78 -16.66 13.30
C ALA A 258 6.40 -15.57 12.41
N ALA A 259 7.45 -14.91 12.88
CA ALA A 259 8.28 -14.08 12.03
C ALA A 259 8.83 -14.94 10.87
N PRO A 260 8.89 -14.41 9.64
CA PRO A 260 9.45 -15.14 8.52
C PRO A 260 10.89 -15.57 8.85
N ALA A 261 11.21 -16.84 8.67
CA ALA A 261 12.59 -17.30 8.83
C ALA A 261 13.39 -16.75 7.65
N GLY A 262 14.29 -15.79 7.91
CA GLY A 262 15.19 -15.25 6.89
C GLY A 262 16.13 -16.31 6.28
N PRO A 263 16.86 -15.95 5.20
CA PRO A 263 17.78 -16.86 4.53
C PRO A 263 18.91 -17.36 5.45
N PRO A 264 19.57 -18.49 5.12
CA PRO A 264 20.65 -19.03 5.94
C PRO A 264 21.79 -18.01 6.12
N LEU A 265 22.31 -17.92 7.34
CA LEU A 265 23.39 -16.98 7.69
C LEU A 265 24.69 -17.30 6.93
N PRO A 266 25.41 -16.29 6.41
CA PRO A 266 26.74 -16.46 5.85
C PRO A 266 27.74 -17.00 6.88
N ALA A 267 28.82 -17.63 6.43
CA ALA A 267 29.87 -18.17 7.31
C ALA A 267 30.54 -17.12 8.21
N GLU A 268 30.47 -15.84 7.82
CA GLU A 268 31.02 -14.69 8.54
C GLU A 268 30.06 -14.12 9.60
N GLY A 269 28.82 -14.62 9.65
CA GLY A 269 27.76 -14.14 10.53
C GLY A 269 26.94 -13.00 9.91
N LEU A 270 26.18 -12.29 10.75
CA LEU A 270 25.39 -11.14 10.33
C LEU A 270 26.29 -9.95 9.96
N PRO A 271 25.87 -9.09 9.00
CA PRO A 271 26.55 -7.84 8.72
C PRO A 271 26.69 -6.97 9.98
N ALA A 272 27.76 -6.17 10.07
CA ALA A 272 28.04 -5.37 11.26
C ALA A 272 26.88 -4.40 11.58
N GLY A 273 26.32 -4.52 12.78
CA GLY A 273 25.20 -3.69 13.24
C GLY A 273 23.80 -4.26 12.97
N TRP A 274 23.70 -5.43 12.32
CA TRP A 274 22.42 -6.06 12.01
C TRP A 274 21.93 -7.00 13.12
N THR A 275 20.62 -6.98 13.38
CA THR A 275 19.95 -7.96 14.25
C THR A 275 19.43 -9.16 13.45
N LEU A 276 19.12 -10.25 14.16
CA LEU A 276 18.46 -11.43 13.55
C LEU A 276 17.09 -11.07 12.95
N ASP A 277 16.37 -10.13 13.55
CA ASP A 277 15.07 -9.67 13.05
C ASP A 277 15.24 -8.85 11.77
N GLN A 278 16.26 -7.99 11.68
CA GLN A 278 16.55 -7.28 10.43
C GLN A 278 16.98 -8.25 9.33
N TRP A 279 17.75 -9.29 9.66
CA TRP A 279 18.11 -10.33 8.71
C TRP A 279 16.91 -11.15 8.24
N ALA A 280 15.94 -11.39 9.12
CA ALA A 280 14.71 -12.10 8.79
C ALA A 280 13.90 -11.42 7.67
N TRP A 281 13.97 -10.08 7.60
CA TRP A 281 13.24 -9.27 6.61
C TRP A 281 14.08 -8.88 5.40
N TYR A 282 15.36 -8.56 5.59
CA TYR A 282 16.21 -7.95 4.54
C TYR A 282 17.42 -8.80 4.16
N GLY A 283 17.59 -9.99 4.74
CA GLY A 283 18.75 -10.85 4.48
C GLY A 283 18.82 -11.34 3.03
N GLU A 284 17.67 -11.52 2.37
CA GLU A 284 17.64 -12.04 0.99
C GLU A 284 18.06 -10.98 -0.02
N ASP A 285 17.65 -9.73 0.19
CA ASP A 285 18.06 -8.59 -0.63
C ASP A 285 19.53 -8.23 -0.40
N TYR A 286 20.01 -8.32 0.85
CA TYR A 286 21.44 -8.17 1.17
C TYR A 286 22.30 -9.21 0.43
N LEU A 287 21.86 -10.47 0.33
CA LEU A 287 22.58 -11.51 -0.41
C LEU A 287 22.56 -11.30 -1.92
N ARG A 288 21.51 -10.66 -2.46
CA ARG A 288 21.38 -10.37 -3.89
C ARG A 288 22.31 -9.24 -4.34
N ASN A 289 22.66 -8.35 -3.41
CA ASN A 289 23.44 -7.13 -3.65
C ASN A 289 24.92 -7.23 -3.18
N GLN A 290 25.41 -8.44 -2.90
CA GLN A 290 26.81 -8.77 -2.58
C GLN A 290 27.58 -9.24 -3.81
#